data_AF-A0A3S8XWE2-F1
#
_entry.id   AF-A0A3S8XWE2-F1
#
_cell.length_a   1.000
_cell.length_b   1.000
_cell.length_c   1.000
_cell.angle_alpha   90.00
_cell.angle_beta   90.00
_cell.angle_gamma   90.00
#
_symmetry.space_group_name_H-M   'P 1'
#
loop_
_entity.id
_entity.type
_entity.pdbx_description
1 polymer ?
#
loop_
_entity_poly.entity_id
_entity_poly.type
_entity_poly.pdbx_seq_one_letter_code
_entity_poly.pdbx_strand_id
1 'polypeptide(L)' 'MSGRVPLHVDHISGDRSRNRPEDVRLLCPNCHALTPNYQHLNNPKVQPVRQKQSRRYQEVWLGERTA' A
#
# COMPACT_ATOMS: atom_id res chain seq x y z
N MET A 1 -7.61 -23.87 -10.68
CA MET A 1 -7.64 -22.70 -9.78
C MET A 1 -8.09 -23.17 -8.40
N SER A 2 -7.45 -22.72 -7.31
CA SER A 2 -7.67 -23.25 -5.96
C SER A 2 -9.02 -22.87 -5.30
N GLY A 3 -9.82 -22.00 -5.94
CA GLY A 3 -11.12 -21.54 -5.41
C GLY A 3 -11.03 -20.62 -4.18
N ARG A 4 -9.82 -20.21 -3.79
CA ARG A 4 -9.60 -19.35 -2.61
C ARG A 4 -9.57 -17.88 -3.01
N VAL A 5 -10.21 -17.03 -2.21
CA VAL A 5 -10.12 -15.57 -2.37
C VAL A 5 -8.73 -15.10 -1.91
N PRO A 6 -7.96 -14.38 -2.75
CA PRO A 6 -6.68 -13.83 -2.34
C PRO A 6 -6.91 -12.71 -1.32
N LEU A 7 -6.32 -12.87 -0.13
CA LEU A 7 -6.34 -11.87 0.92
C LEU A 7 -4.90 -11.56 1.34
N HIS A 8 -4.69 -10.32 1.77
CA HIS A 8 -3.45 -9.87 2.38
C HIS A 8 -3.63 -9.69 3.88
N VAL A 9 -2.54 -9.94 4.61
CA VAL A 9 -2.41 -9.68 6.04
C VAL A 9 -1.95 -8.23 6.22
N ASP A 10 -2.66 -7.46 7.04
CA ASP A 10 -2.33 -6.08 7.42
C ASP A 10 -2.28 -5.97 8.95
N HIS A 11 -1.20 -5.39 9.46
CA HIS A 11 -1.08 -5.05 10.88
C HIS A 11 -1.78 -3.71 11.13
N ILE A 12 -2.81 -3.71 11.99
CA ILE A 12 -3.61 -2.51 12.31
C ILE A 12 -2.71 -1.41 12.89
N SER A 13 -1.77 -1.77 13.77
CA SER A 13 -0.75 -0.87 14.30
C SER A 13 0.30 -0.43 13.27
N GLY A 14 0.46 -1.15 12.16
CA GLY A 14 1.56 -1.01 11.21
C GLY A 14 2.89 -1.62 11.66
N ASP A 15 2.96 -2.17 12.88
CA ASP A 15 4.16 -2.84 13.40
C ASP A 15 4.15 -4.33 13.06
N ARG A 16 5.01 -4.71 12.12
CA ARG A 16 5.16 -6.11 11.67
C ARG A 16 5.65 -7.08 12.75
N SER A 17 6.15 -6.58 13.89
CA SER A 17 6.61 -7.42 15.00
C SER A 17 5.46 -7.89 15.90
N ARG A 18 4.32 -7.19 15.86
CA ARG A 18 3.15 -7.49 16.69
C ARG A 18 2.22 -8.51 16.03
N ASN A 19 2.57 -9.78 16.17
CA ASN A 19 1.82 -10.89 15.56
C ASN A 19 0.66 -11.42 16.41
N ARG A 20 -0.13 -10.52 17.00
CA ARG A 20 -1.30 -10.91 17.80
C ARG A 20 -2.56 -10.87 16.94
N PRO A 21 -3.52 -11.81 17.11
CA PRO A 21 -4.76 -11.82 16.33
C PRO A 21 -5.52 -10.49 16.38
N GLU A 22 -5.48 -9.80 17.52
CA GLU A 22 -6.16 -8.52 17.71
C GLU A 22 -5.53 -7.35 16.93
N ASP A 23 -4.26 -7.48 16.52
CA ASP A 23 -3.52 -6.45 15.77
C ASP A 23 -3.43 -6.77 14.27
N VAL A 24 -4.07 -7.85 13.82
CA VAL A 24 -4.03 -8.32 12.44
C VAL A 24 -5.43 -8.30 11.84
N ARG A 25 -5.56 -7.76 10.62
CA ARG A 25 -6.77 -7.86 9.80
C ARG A 25 -6.46 -8.42 8.42
N LEU A 26 -7.47 -9.03 7.81
CA LEU A 26 -7.41 -9.52 6.43
C LEU A 26 -8.09 -8.53 5.50
N LEU A 27 -7.38 -8.10 4.47
CA LEU A 27 -7.86 -7.16 3.46
C LEU A 27 -7.73 -7.77 2.06
N CYS A 28 -8.67 -7.46 1.17
CA CYS A 28 -8.44 -7.76 -0.25
C CYS A 28 -7.31 -6.88 -0.81
N PRO A 29 -6.68 -7.25 -1.93
CA PRO A 29 -5.53 -6.50 -2.47
C PRO A 29 -5.83 -5.02 -2.73
N ASN A 30 -7.05 -4.71 -3.19
CA ASN A 30 -7.47 -3.33 -3.46
C ASN A 30 -7.66 -2.52 -2.17
N CYS A 31 -8.31 -3.08 -1.17
CA CYS A 31 -8.47 -2.41 0.12
C CYS A 31 -7.13 -2.24 0.85
N HIS A 32 -6.24 -3.23 0.75
CA HIS A 32 -4.90 -3.13 1.33
C HIS A 32 -4.09 -2.01 0.67
N ALA A 33 -4.23 -1.80 -0.65
CA ALA A 33 -3.53 -0.72 -1.36
C ALA A 33 -3.89 0.71 -0.87
N LEU A 34 -5.04 0.85 -0.19
CA LEU A 34 -5.51 2.12 0.36
C LEU A 34 -5.02 2.38 1.80
N THR A 35 -4.38 1.41 2.46
CA THR A 35 -3.88 1.62 3.82
C THR A 35 -2.58 2.44 3.81
N PRO A 36 -2.32 3.25 4.85
CA PRO A 36 -1.05 3.98 4.96
C PRO A 36 0.16 3.04 5.10
N ASN A 37 -0.08 1.79 5.51
CA ASN A 37 0.94 0.78 5.80
C ASN A 37 1.13 -0.21 4.65
N TYR A 38 0.53 0.04 3.47
CA TYR A 38 0.60 -0.90 2.35
C TYR A 38 2.04 -1.24 1.95
N GLN A 39 2.39 -2.52 2.03
CA GLN A 39 3.73 -3.03 1.74
C GLN A 39 4.84 -2.26 2.51
N HIS A 40 5.75 -1.60 1.79
CA HIS A 40 6.87 -0.87 2.35
C HIS A 40 6.55 0.61 2.60
N LEU A 41 5.28 1.02 2.55
CA LEU A 41 4.91 2.41 2.84
C LEU A 41 5.19 2.81 4.28
N ASN A 42 5.12 1.87 5.22
CA ASN A 42 5.52 2.17 6.60
C ASN A 42 7.05 2.28 6.79
N ASN A 43 7.84 2.17 5.71
CA ASN A 43 9.28 2.42 5.76
C ASN A 43 9.57 3.89 5.39
N PRO A 44 10.10 4.71 6.32
CA PRO A 44 10.40 6.12 6.06
C PRO A 44 11.45 6.32 4.94
N LYS A 45 12.24 5.30 4.60
CA LYS A 45 13.18 5.35 3.47
C LYS A 45 12.47 5.23 2.11
N VAL A 46 11.29 4.59 2.07
CA VAL A 46 10.56 4.28 0.85
C VAL A 46 9.50 5.34 0.52
N GLN A 47 8.90 5.97 1.53
CA GLN A 47 7.89 7.02 1.30
C GLN A 47 8.36 8.16 0.38
N PRO A 48 9.57 8.73 0.54
CA PRO A 48 10.03 9.82 -0.32
C PRO A 48 10.19 9.41 -1.78
N VAL A 49 10.57 8.16 -2.04
CA VAL A 49 10.76 7.62 -3.39
C VAL A 49 9.42 7.51 -4.11
N ARG A 50 8.39 7.03 -3.41
CA ARG A 50 7.04 6.88 -3.97
C ARG A 50 6.36 8.23 -4.21
N GLN A 51 6.55 9.20 -3.31
CA GLN A 51 6.08 10.57 -3.50
C GLN A 51 6.70 11.23 -4.75
N LYS A 52 8.02 11.09 -4.95
CA LYS A 52 8.70 11.59 -6.16
C LYS A 52 8.17 10.92 -7.44
N GLN A 53 7.98 9.60 -7.43
CA GLN A 53 7.39 8.88 -8.57
C GLN A 53 5.95 9.31 -8.86
N SER A 54 5.12 9.51 -7.84
CA SER A 54 3.75 10.02 -7.99
C SER A 54 3.73 11.41 -8.62
N ARG A 55 4.61 12.31 -8.16
CA ARG A 55 4.71 13.66 -8.72
C ARG A 55 5.15 13.65 -10.18
N ARG A 56 6.17 12.85 -10.52
CA ARG A 56 6.61 12.67 -11.91
C ARG A 56 5.50 12.07 -12.77
N TYR A 57 4.76 11.09 -12.28
CA TYR A 57 3.61 10.53 -12.98
C TYR A 57 2.53 11.59 -13.22
N GLN A 58 2.21 12.41 -12.22
CA GLN A 58 1.25 13.51 -12.38
C GLN A 58 1.74 14.53 -13.41
N GLU A 59 2.98 14.99 -13.31
CA GLU A 59 3.56 15.97 -14.23
C GLU A 59 3.62 15.45 -15.68
N VAL A 60 4.02 14.20 -15.87
CA VAL A 60 4.15 13.57 -17.21
C VAL A 60 2.77 13.17 -17.75
N TRP A 61 2.04 12.29 -17.05
CA TRP A 61 0.81 11.70 -17.59
C TRP A 61 -0.39 12.64 -17.55
N LEU A 62 -0.53 13.53 -16.55
CA LEU A 62 -1.65 14.49 -16.52
C LEU A 62 -1.32 15.77 -17.30
N GLY A 63 -0.05 16.20 -17.35
CA GLY A 63 0.37 17.35 -18.15
C GLY A 63 0.20 17.13 -19.66
N GLU A 64 0.43 15.92 -20.15
CA GLU A 64 0.21 15.53 -21.56
C GLU A 64 -1.27 15.42 -21.95
N ARG A 65 -2.21 15.34 -20.99
CA ARG A 65 -3.66 15.25 -21.25
C ARG A 65 -4.37 16.60 -21.28
N THR A 66 -3.70 17.67 -20.87
CA THR A 66 -4.26 19.03 -20.80
C THR A 66 -3.70 19.99 -21.86
N ALA A 67 -2.95 19.46 -22.85
CA ALA A 67 -2.40 20.21 -23.98
C ALA A 67 -3.14 19.87 -25.29
#